data_AF-A0A935EM10-F1
#
_entry.id   AF-A0A935EM10-F1
#
_cell.length_a   1.000
_cell.length_b   1.000
_cell.length_c   1.000
_cell.angle_alpha   90.00
_cell.angle_beta   90.00
_cell.angle_gamma   90.00
#
_symmetry.space_group_name_H-M   'P 1'
#
loop_
_entity.id
_entity.type
_entity.pdbx_description
1 polymer ?
#
loop_
_entity_poly.entity_id
_entity_poly.type
_entity_poly.pdbx_seq_one_letter_code
_entity_poly.pdbx_strand_id
1 'polypeptide(L)'
;MVNRLRINKRSEAVLARVRDDLAALLNSSRAPEDVRGFLLQRWARLLADISLSRGEEHPDWVAGWDTVHAMLWSLAPKQGLEEVLRLLQLLPLLVERLQDGCEALRLDKAERDIFFANLAMLHAAIVRAGLHPDTAPAQLSEHLESSEVEPLSTFAPSAGNLVESVSPVESPGQDVDATINSLLPGAR
;
A
#
# COMPACT_ATOMS: atom_id res chain seq x y z
N MET A 1 -25.34 25.04 -31.93
CA MET A 1 -25.13 25.36 -30.50
C MET A 1 -25.96 24.49 -29.55
N VAL A 2 -27.30 24.44 -29.71
CA VAL A 2 -28.23 23.78 -28.77
C VAL A 2 -27.93 22.31 -28.44
N ASN A 3 -27.43 21.51 -29.39
CA ASN A 3 -27.18 20.07 -29.17
C ASN A 3 -26.09 19.81 -28.11
N ARG A 4 -24.99 20.59 -28.13
CA ARG A 4 -23.88 20.44 -27.15
C ARG A 4 -24.36 20.70 -25.73
N LEU A 5 -25.21 21.71 -25.53
CA LEU A 5 -25.78 22.02 -24.20
C LEU A 5 -26.68 20.89 -23.67
N ARG A 6 -27.45 20.22 -24.55
CA ARG A 6 -28.30 19.08 -24.16
C ARG A 6 -27.47 17.85 -23.78
N ILE A 7 -26.40 17.57 -24.52
CA ILE A 7 -25.46 16.47 -24.23
C ILE A 7 -24.75 16.70 -22.89
N ASN A 8 -24.21 17.90 -22.67
CA ASN A 8 -23.55 18.25 -21.40
C ASN A 8 -24.51 18.11 -20.21
N LYS A 9 -25.72 18.67 -20.29
CA LYS A 9 -26.73 18.54 -19.22
C LYS A 9 -27.13 17.10 -18.92
N ARG A 10 -27.21 16.23 -19.94
CA ARG A 10 -27.45 14.80 -19.72
C ARG A 10 -26.28 14.13 -19.02
N SER A 11 -25.05 14.44 -19.43
CA SER A 11 -23.83 13.90 -18.82
C SER A 11 -23.68 14.35 -17.35
N GLU A 12 -23.91 15.63 -17.07
CA GLU A 12 -23.94 16.20 -15.72
C GLU A 12 -25.00 15.52 -14.83
N ALA A 13 -26.21 15.28 -15.36
CA ALA A 13 -27.28 14.62 -14.61
C ALA A 13 -26.99 13.15 -14.29
N VAL A 14 -26.40 12.39 -15.22
CA VAL A 14 -25.97 10.99 -14.97
C VAL A 14 -24.84 10.96 -13.94
N LEU A 15 -23.84 11.84 -14.07
CA LEU A 15 -22.75 11.94 -13.10
C LEU A 15 -23.25 12.33 -11.70
N ALA A 16 -24.21 13.26 -11.59
CA ALA A 16 -24.82 13.63 -10.32
C ALA A 16 -25.50 12.42 -9.65
N ARG A 17 -26.39 11.72 -10.36
CA ARG A 17 -27.03 10.49 -9.85
C ARG A 17 -26.01 9.46 -9.36
N VAL A 18 -25.00 9.14 -10.18
CA VAL A 18 -23.97 8.15 -9.81
C VAL A 18 -23.18 8.59 -8.57
N ARG A 19 -22.89 9.89 -8.43
CA ARG A 19 -22.24 10.43 -7.23
C ARG A 19 -23.14 10.34 -5.99
N ASP A 20 -24.44 10.58 -6.13
CA ASP A 20 -25.40 10.49 -5.03
C ASP A 20 -25.58 9.03 -4.58
N ASP A 21 -25.69 8.09 -5.54
CA ASP A 21 -25.74 6.64 -5.29
C ASP A 21 -24.46 6.15 -4.56
N LEU A 22 -23.28 6.59 -5.02
CA LEU A 22 -22.00 6.32 -4.35
C LEU A 22 -21.91 6.97 -2.97
N ALA A 23 -22.39 8.21 -2.80
CA ALA A 23 -22.36 8.90 -1.52
C ALA A 23 -23.25 8.21 -0.48
N ALA A 24 -24.43 7.74 -0.88
CA ALA A 24 -25.32 6.95 -0.03
C ALA A 24 -24.63 5.66 0.44
N LEU A 25 -24.00 4.92 -0.49
CA LEU A 25 -23.23 3.71 -0.17
C LEU A 25 -22.04 4.00 0.76
N LEU A 26 -21.30 5.08 0.52
CA LEU A 26 -20.15 5.50 1.32
C LEU A 26 -20.54 5.99 2.72
N ASN A 27 -21.76 6.51 2.92
CA ASN A 27 -22.24 6.90 4.25
C ASN A 27 -22.55 5.69 5.14
N SER A 28 -22.80 4.52 4.56
CA SER A 28 -22.91 3.24 5.29
C SER A 28 -21.56 2.53 5.48
N SER A 29 -20.47 3.06 4.93
CA SER A 29 -19.12 2.47 4.97
C SER A 29 -18.16 3.28 5.85
N ARG A 30 -17.12 2.61 6.37
CA ARG A 30 -16.00 3.23 7.10
C ARG A 30 -14.79 3.50 6.19
N ALA A 31 -15.02 3.71 4.90
CA ALA A 31 -13.96 3.98 3.93
C ALA A 31 -13.16 5.27 4.30
N PRO A 32 -11.81 5.25 4.22
CA PRO A 32 -10.97 6.44 4.42
C PRO A 32 -11.29 7.57 3.43
N GLU A 33 -11.01 8.81 3.81
CA GLU A 33 -11.38 10.00 3.02
C GLU A 33 -10.75 10.02 1.62
N ASP A 34 -9.49 9.58 1.47
CA ASP A 34 -8.83 9.48 0.16
C ASP A 34 -9.59 8.54 -0.80
N VAL A 35 -10.14 7.45 -0.25
CA VAL A 35 -10.94 6.46 -1.00
C VAL A 35 -12.32 7.02 -1.32
N ARG A 36 -12.97 7.71 -0.37
CA ARG A 36 -14.24 8.42 -0.59
C ARG A 36 -14.07 9.45 -1.71
N GLY A 37 -13.00 10.24 -1.66
CA GLY A 37 -12.63 11.22 -2.68
C GLY A 37 -12.39 10.60 -4.06
N PHE A 38 -11.59 9.54 -4.13
CA PHE A 38 -11.36 8.81 -5.39
C PHE A 38 -12.67 8.28 -6.00
N LEU A 39 -13.51 7.62 -5.20
CA LEU A 39 -14.77 7.06 -5.68
C LEU A 39 -15.74 8.15 -6.18
N LEU A 40 -15.93 9.23 -5.41
CA LEU A 40 -16.87 10.30 -5.75
C LEU A 40 -16.38 11.21 -6.89
N GLN A 41 -15.07 11.40 -7.05
CA GLN A 41 -14.52 12.35 -8.05
C GLN A 41 -14.07 11.65 -9.34
N ARG A 42 -13.57 10.41 -9.25
CA ARG A 42 -12.97 9.67 -10.38
C ARG A 42 -13.82 8.48 -10.78
N TRP A 43 -14.11 7.56 -9.88
CA TRP A 43 -14.87 6.35 -10.21
C TRP A 43 -16.31 6.64 -10.66
N ALA A 44 -16.95 7.65 -10.04
CA ALA A 44 -18.26 8.15 -10.47
C ALA A 44 -18.28 8.62 -11.93
N ARG A 45 -17.17 9.18 -12.43
CA ARG A 45 -17.03 9.58 -13.83
C ARG A 45 -16.90 8.37 -14.75
N LEU A 46 -16.11 7.37 -14.37
CA LEU A 46 -15.97 6.12 -15.12
C LEU A 46 -17.33 5.44 -15.30
N LEU A 47 -18.08 5.29 -14.21
CA LEU A 47 -19.43 4.75 -14.23
C LEU A 47 -20.39 5.58 -15.10
N ALA A 48 -20.37 6.91 -14.97
CA ALA A 48 -21.18 7.79 -15.81
C ALA A 48 -20.84 7.67 -17.31
N ASP A 49 -19.55 7.58 -17.66
CA ASP A 49 -19.09 7.40 -19.03
C ASP A 49 -19.50 6.02 -19.59
N ILE A 50 -19.50 4.96 -18.78
CA ILE A 50 -20.04 3.64 -19.15
C ILE A 50 -21.56 3.71 -19.38
N SER A 51 -22.34 4.30 -18.46
CA SER A 51 -23.79 4.46 -18.62
C SER A 51 -24.16 5.28 -19.87
N LEU A 52 -23.40 6.34 -20.17
CA LEU A 52 -23.63 7.18 -21.35
C LEU A 52 -23.21 6.54 -22.67
N SER A 53 -22.20 5.66 -22.67
CA SER A 53 -21.66 5.05 -23.90
C SER A 53 -22.18 3.64 -24.20
N ARG A 54 -22.46 2.84 -23.17
CA ARG A 54 -22.83 1.41 -23.27
C ARG A 54 -24.14 1.06 -22.53
N GLY A 55 -24.59 1.90 -21.59
CA GLY A 55 -25.81 1.69 -20.82
C GLY A 55 -25.60 0.93 -19.50
N GLU A 56 -26.59 1.00 -18.62
CA GLU A 56 -26.54 0.41 -17.26
C GLU A 56 -26.77 -1.13 -17.26
N GLU A 57 -27.17 -1.72 -18.39
CA GLU A 57 -27.29 -3.17 -18.57
C GLU A 57 -25.98 -3.83 -19.06
N HIS A 58 -24.97 -3.04 -19.43
CA HIS A 58 -23.73 -3.56 -19.98
C HIS A 58 -22.85 -4.21 -18.89
N PRO A 59 -22.16 -5.35 -19.16
CA PRO A 59 -21.29 -6.02 -18.19
C PRO A 59 -20.31 -5.09 -17.46
N ASP A 60 -19.68 -4.15 -18.18
CA ASP A 60 -18.74 -3.17 -17.60
C ASP A 60 -19.37 -2.25 -16.54
N TRP A 61 -20.68 -1.95 -16.61
CA TRP A 61 -21.36 -1.17 -15.57
C TRP A 61 -21.48 -2.00 -14.30
N VAL A 62 -21.88 -3.26 -14.43
CA VAL A 62 -21.95 -4.22 -13.31
C VAL A 62 -20.55 -4.42 -12.72
N ALA A 63 -19.54 -4.69 -13.54
CA ALA A 63 -18.14 -4.84 -13.11
C ALA A 63 -17.60 -3.55 -12.44
N GLY A 64 -18.02 -2.38 -12.90
CA GLY A 64 -17.69 -1.09 -12.28
C GLY A 64 -18.23 -0.96 -10.86
N TRP A 65 -19.48 -1.38 -10.62
CA TRP A 65 -20.09 -1.42 -9.28
C TRP A 65 -19.54 -2.55 -8.40
N ASP A 66 -19.32 -3.75 -8.96
CA ASP A 66 -18.66 -4.85 -8.26
C ASP A 66 -17.27 -4.45 -7.76
N THR A 67 -16.54 -3.64 -8.53
CA THR A 67 -15.24 -3.10 -8.12
C THR A 67 -15.37 -2.15 -6.94
N VAL A 68 -16.42 -1.31 -6.88
CA VAL A 68 -16.71 -0.47 -5.70
C VAL A 68 -17.02 -1.36 -4.49
N HIS A 69 -17.90 -2.35 -4.63
CA HIS A 69 -18.26 -3.24 -3.52
C HIS A 69 -17.06 -4.06 -3.01
N ALA A 70 -16.23 -4.59 -3.92
CA ALA A 70 -14.98 -5.26 -3.60
C ALA A 70 -13.99 -4.35 -2.88
N MET A 71 -13.86 -3.08 -3.30
CA MET A 71 -13.01 -2.07 -2.66
C MET A 71 -13.51 -1.69 -1.26
N LEU A 72 -14.82 -1.51 -1.07
CA LEU A 72 -15.38 -1.20 0.25
C LEU A 72 -15.28 -2.40 1.20
N TRP A 73 -15.48 -3.62 0.70
CA TRP A 73 -15.26 -4.82 1.50
C TRP A 73 -13.79 -5.04 1.85
N SER A 74 -12.85 -4.81 0.92
CA SER A 74 -11.41 -4.98 1.18
C SER A 74 -10.82 -3.95 2.16
N LEU A 75 -11.52 -2.83 2.36
CA LEU A 75 -11.21 -1.79 3.33
C LEU A 75 -11.96 -1.90 4.67
N ALA A 76 -12.97 -2.77 4.77
CA ALA A 76 -13.62 -3.07 6.04
C ALA A 76 -12.67 -3.86 6.97
N PRO A 77 -12.77 -3.72 8.31
CA PRO A 77 -12.08 -4.60 9.25
C PRO A 77 -12.36 -6.08 8.94
N LYS A 78 -11.34 -6.95 9.13
CA LYS A 78 -11.43 -8.39 8.85
C LYS A 78 -11.47 -9.17 10.15
N GLN A 79 -12.40 -10.10 10.27
CA GLN A 79 -12.62 -10.90 11.46
C GLN A 79 -11.92 -12.26 11.32
N GLY A 80 -10.66 -12.31 11.77
CA GLY A 80 -9.86 -13.54 11.79
C GLY A 80 -9.30 -13.98 10.44
N LEU A 81 -8.65 -15.15 10.46
CA LEU A 81 -7.85 -15.66 9.35
C LEU A 81 -8.65 -15.92 8.06
N GLU A 82 -9.89 -16.41 8.14
CA GLU A 82 -10.69 -16.75 6.94
C GLU A 82 -10.95 -15.52 6.07
N GLU A 83 -11.41 -14.41 6.66
CA GLU A 83 -11.64 -13.19 5.91
C GLU A 83 -10.34 -12.56 5.39
N VAL A 84 -9.24 -12.68 6.14
CA VAL A 84 -7.91 -12.25 5.68
C VAL A 84 -7.45 -13.05 4.47
N LEU A 85 -7.65 -14.37 4.45
CA LEU A 85 -7.33 -15.21 3.29
C LEU A 85 -8.20 -14.86 2.08
N ARG A 86 -9.51 -14.62 2.28
CA ARG A 86 -10.40 -14.13 1.23
C ARG A 86 -9.96 -12.77 0.69
N LEU A 87 -9.48 -11.87 1.56
CA LEU A 87 -8.93 -10.57 1.15
C LEU A 87 -7.69 -10.74 0.26
N LEU A 88 -6.72 -11.56 0.68
CA LEU A 88 -5.51 -11.82 -0.10
C LEU A 88 -5.81 -12.45 -1.47
N GLN A 89 -6.84 -13.29 -1.58
CA GLN A 89 -7.31 -13.85 -2.85
C GLN A 89 -8.02 -12.82 -3.75
N LEU A 90 -8.72 -11.84 -3.17
CA LEU A 90 -9.43 -10.79 -3.90
C LEU A 90 -8.49 -9.70 -4.45
N LEU A 91 -7.41 -9.38 -3.72
CA LEU A 91 -6.55 -8.23 -4.01
C LEU A 91 -6.00 -8.18 -5.45
N PRO A 92 -5.50 -9.27 -6.08
CA PRO A 92 -4.96 -9.19 -7.44
C PRO A 92 -6.00 -8.72 -8.45
N LEU A 93 -7.20 -9.32 -8.43
CA LEU A 93 -8.31 -8.97 -9.33
C LEU A 93 -8.86 -7.57 -9.04
N LEU A 94 -8.88 -7.14 -7.78
CA LEU A 94 -9.28 -5.78 -7.41
C LEU A 94 -8.29 -4.74 -7.95
N VAL A 95 -6.99 -4.99 -7.80
CA VAL A 95 -5.94 -4.08 -8.29
C VAL A 95 -5.94 -3.98 -9.81
N GLU A 96 -6.09 -5.11 -10.52
CA GLU A 96 -6.24 -5.17 -11.98
C GLU A 96 -7.41 -4.28 -12.46
N ARG A 97 -8.62 -4.50 -11.91
CA ARG A 97 -9.81 -3.71 -12.26
C ARG A 97 -9.67 -2.22 -11.94
N LEU A 98 -9.01 -1.87 -10.84
CA LEU A 98 -8.71 -0.49 -10.49
C LEU A 98 -7.69 0.14 -11.46
N GLN A 99 -6.70 -0.63 -11.94
CA GLN A 99 -5.73 -0.16 -12.94
C GLN A 99 -6.45 0.12 -14.27
N ASP A 100 -7.23 -0.84 -14.78
CA ASP A 100 -8.04 -0.68 -16.00
C ASP A 100 -8.95 0.56 -15.93
N GLY A 101 -9.64 0.75 -14.80
CA GLY A 101 -10.49 1.91 -14.57
C GLY A 101 -9.71 3.24 -14.53
N CYS A 102 -8.51 3.25 -13.96
CA CYS A 102 -7.63 4.41 -13.97
C CYS A 102 -7.07 4.71 -15.38
N GLU A 103 -6.81 3.70 -16.21
CA GLU A 103 -6.39 3.87 -17.60
C GLU A 103 -7.53 4.38 -18.50
N ALA A 104 -8.74 3.83 -18.34
CA ALA A 104 -9.95 4.31 -19.01
C ALA A 104 -10.23 5.79 -18.69
N LEU A 105 -10.05 6.19 -17.43
CA LEU A 105 -10.13 7.58 -16.96
C LEU A 105 -8.94 8.46 -17.38
N ARG A 106 -7.87 7.87 -17.94
CA ARG A 106 -6.60 8.52 -18.29
C ARG A 106 -5.97 9.28 -17.12
N LEU A 107 -5.99 8.67 -15.93
CA LEU A 107 -5.37 9.26 -14.74
C LEU A 107 -3.85 9.34 -14.91
N ASP A 108 -3.28 10.47 -14.47
CA ASP A 108 -1.84 10.69 -14.49
C ASP A 108 -1.10 9.64 -13.65
N LYS A 109 0.09 9.25 -14.09
CA LYS A 109 0.87 8.18 -13.43
C LYS A 109 1.17 8.51 -11.97
N ALA A 110 1.59 9.75 -11.65
CA ALA A 110 1.94 10.11 -10.28
C ALA A 110 0.73 10.04 -9.34
N GLU A 111 -0.46 10.45 -9.83
CA GLU A 111 -1.69 10.35 -9.06
C GLU A 111 -2.12 8.89 -8.83
N ARG A 112 -2.02 8.02 -9.84
CA ARG A 112 -2.27 6.58 -9.69
C ARG A 112 -1.32 5.95 -8.67
N ASP A 113 -0.03 6.23 -8.79
CA ASP A 113 1.01 5.66 -7.92
C ASP A 113 0.75 6.03 -6.45
N ILE A 114 0.39 7.29 -6.16
CA ILE A 114 0.02 7.76 -4.81
C ILE A 114 -1.20 7.01 -4.27
N PHE A 115 -2.26 6.86 -5.08
CA PHE A 115 -3.47 6.16 -4.69
C PHE A 115 -3.24 4.67 -4.39
N PHE A 116 -2.51 3.96 -5.24
CA PHE A 116 -2.19 2.55 -5.03
C PHE A 116 -1.23 2.33 -3.85
N ALA A 117 -0.28 3.24 -3.60
CA ALA A 117 0.58 3.18 -2.42
C ALA A 117 -0.23 3.30 -1.12
N ASN A 118 -1.21 4.22 -1.08
CA ASN A 118 -2.11 4.37 0.05
C ASN A 118 -2.99 3.12 0.26
N LEU A 119 -3.57 2.56 -0.80
CA LEU A 119 -4.32 1.30 -0.73
C LEU A 119 -3.48 0.13 -0.20
N ALA A 120 -2.24 -0.02 -0.67
CA ALA A 120 -1.34 -1.05 -0.19
C ALA A 120 -1.07 -0.94 1.33
N MET A 121 -0.84 0.28 1.82
CA MET A 121 -0.68 0.56 3.25
C MET A 121 -1.94 0.22 4.06
N LEU A 122 -3.13 0.60 3.56
CA LEU A 122 -4.42 0.32 4.20
C LEU A 122 -4.70 -1.19 4.26
N HIS A 123 -4.50 -1.93 3.17
CA HIS A 123 -4.68 -3.38 3.15
C HIS A 123 -3.68 -4.10 4.05
N ALA A 124 -2.41 -3.68 4.10
CA ALA A 124 -1.43 -4.24 5.02
C ALA A 124 -1.80 -4.02 6.50
N ALA A 125 -2.41 -2.88 6.84
CA ALA A 125 -2.93 -2.62 8.18
C ALA A 125 -4.12 -3.54 8.52
N ILE A 126 -5.06 -3.71 7.60
CA ILE A 126 -6.24 -4.57 7.78
C ILE A 126 -5.87 -6.05 7.90
N VAL A 127 -4.96 -6.54 7.06
CA VAL A 127 -4.43 -7.92 7.13
C VAL A 127 -3.78 -8.18 8.49
N ARG A 128 -2.90 -7.28 8.96
CA ARG A 128 -2.25 -7.40 10.27
C ARG A 128 -3.26 -7.41 11.42
N ALA A 129 -4.25 -6.53 11.40
CA ALA A 129 -5.29 -6.48 12.43
C ALA A 129 -6.17 -7.75 12.44
N GLY A 130 -6.53 -8.28 11.26
CA GLY A 130 -7.33 -9.51 11.17
C GLY A 130 -6.58 -10.79 11.59
N LEU A 131 -5.24 -10.81 11.49
CA LEU A 131 -4.41 -11.90 12.01
C LEU A 131 -4.15 -11.81 13.52
N HIS A 132 -4.21 -10.60 14.09
CA HIS A 132 -3.97 -10.34 15.51
C HIS A 132 -5.15 -9.57 16.15
N PRO A 133 -6.37 -10.15 16.20
CA PRO A 133 -7.56 -9.46 16.69
C PRO A 133 -7.47 -9.09 18.18
N ASP A 134 -6.65 -9.81 18.96
CA ASP A 134 -6.40 -9.54 20.39
C ASP A 134 -5.41 -8.37 20.63
N THR A 135 -4.71 -7.92 19.57
CA THR A 135 -3.84 -6.74 19.64
C THR A 135 -4.65 -5.49 19.32
N ALA A 136 -5.51 -5.10 20.28
CA ALA A 136 -6.08 -3.76 20.31
C ALA A 136 -4.98 -2.69 20.26
N PRO A 137 -5.24 -1.47 19.75
CA PRO A 137 -4.23 -0.43 19.57
C PRO A 137 -3.87 0.25 20.90
N ALA A 138 -3.30 -0.50 21.83
CA ALA A 138 -2.49 0.03 22.92
C ALA A 138 -1.04 0.15 22.45
N GLN A 139 -0.37 1.20 22.91
CA GLN A 139 1.08 1.45 22.75
C GLN A 139 1.58 1.88 21.36
N LEU A 140 1.10 3.06 20.92
CA LEU A 140 1.87 3.99 20.09
C LEU A 140 2.36 5.23 20.89
N SER A 141 2.48 5.14 22.22
CA SER A 141 2.83 6.31 23.06
C SER A 141 3.77 6.06 24.25
N GLU A 142 4.23 4.83 24.52
CA GLU A 142 5.13 4.55 25.66
C GLU A 142 6.36 3.74 25.21
N HIS A 143 7.29 4.46 24.56
CA HIS A 143 8.64 3.98 24.27
C HIS A 143 9.69 5.09 24.47
N LEU A 144 9.38 6.07 25.33
CA LEU A 144 10.22 7.27 25.54
C LEU A 144 10.49 7.64 27.01
N GLU A 145 10.05 6.84 27.99
CA GLU A 145 10.39 7.06 29.40
C GLU A 145 10.79 5.73 30.07
N SER A 146 11.68 5.80 31.07
CA SER A 146 12.13 4.68 31.91
C SER A 146 13.05 3.60 31.27
N SER A 147 14.11 4.03 30.57
CA SER A 147 15.43 3.41 30.85
C SER A 147 16.02 4.09 32.08
N GLU A 148 15.52 3.69 33.25
CA GLU A 148 16.06 4.08 34.54
C GLU A 148 17.44 3.42 34.70
N VAL A 149 18.49 4.23 34.63
CA VAL A 149 19.86 3.77 34.86
C VAL A 149 20.07 3.57 36.36
N GLU A 150 20.16 2.32 36.77
CA GLU A 150 20.59 1.89 38.11
C GLU A 150 22.12 1.69 38.13
N PRO A 151 22.92 2.58 38.77
CA PRO A 151 24.31 2.30 39.10
C PRO A 151 24.50 2.08 40.61
N LEU A 152 24.16 0.89 41.10
CA LEU A 152 24.56 0.47 42.45
C LEU A 152 25.94 -0.18 42.44
N SER A 153 26.95 0.60 42.87
CA SER A 153 28.13 0.15 43.65
C SER A 153 29.09 -0.91 43.07
N THR A 154 30.39 -0.95 43.38
CA THR A 154 31.32 -0.07 44.12
C THR A 154 32.72 -0.65 43.89
N PHE A 155 33.74 0.19 43.62
CA PHE A 155 35.12 0.11 44.14
C PHE A 155 36.13 0.88 43.26
N ALA A 156 36.89 1.76 43.91
CA ALA A 156 38.21 2.27 43.52
C ALA A 156 39.05 2.34 44.83
N PRO A 157 40.39 2.55 44.81
CA PRO A 157 41.32 2.75 43.69
C PRO A 157 42.28 1.51 43.56
N SER A 158 43.55 1.49 43.11
CA SER A 158 44.54 2.56 42.83
C SER A 158 45.75 2.09 41.98
N ALA A 159 46.56 3.08 41.58
CA ALA A 159 48.01 3.05 41.35
C ALA A 159 48.65 2.05 40.34
N GLY A 160 49.14 2.59 39.22
CA GLY A 160 50.60 2.81 39.08
C GLY A 160 51.44 1.94 38.14
N ASN A 161 51.45 2.25 36.84
CA ASN A 161 52.62 2.34 35.92
C ASN A 161 52.06 2.60 34.49
N LEU A 162 52.53 3.55 33.66
CA LEU A 162 53.89 3.92 33.27
C LEU A 162 54.65 2.78 32.55
N VAL A 163 54.54 2.68 31.22
CA VAL A 163 55.55 3.25 30.29
C VAL A 163 55.08 3.20 28.82
N GLU A 164 55.52 4.20 28.07
CA GLU A 164 55.50 4.34 26.61
C GLU A 164 56.67 3.57 25.98
N SER A 165 56.48 2.88 24.84
CA SER A 165 57.58 2.53 23.90
C SER A 165 57.13 1.88 22.57
N VAL A 166 57.28 2.64 21.48
CA VAL A 166 57.92 2.32 20.17
C VAL A 166 57.91 0.87 19.59
N SER A 167 57.42 0.75 18.34
CA SER A 167 57.57 -0.37 17.38
C SER A 167 59.02 -0.49 16.81
N PRO A 168 59.35 -1.31 15.78
CA PRO A 168 58.70 -2.50 15.20
C PRO A 168 59.65 -3.73 15.11
N VAL A 169 59.19 -4.91 14.62
CA VAL A 169 60.11 -5.88 13.99
C VAL A 169 59.45 -6.75 12.91
N GLU A 170 60.20 -6.88 11.82
CA GLU A 170 60.15 -7.75 10.64
C GLU A 170 59.20 -8.97 10.56
N SER A 171 58.62 -9.14 9.36
CA SER A 171 58.28 -10.45 8.75
C SER A 171 59.56 -11.17 8.30
N PRO A 172 59.55 -12.50 8.09
CA PRO A 172 59.24 -12.95 6.73
C PRO A 172 58.50 -14.30 6.59
N GLY A 173 57.61 -14.36 5.59
CA GLY A 173 57.50 -15.47 4.64
C GLY A 173 56.90 -16.81 5.10
N GLN A 174 55.79 -17.20 4.46
CA GLN A 174 55.91 -18.38 3.60
C GLN A 174 54.98 -18.33 2.38
N ASP A 175 55.59 -18.67 1.25
CA ASP A 175 54.99 -18.87 -0.06
C ASP A 175 54.21 -20.19 -0.11
N VAL A 176 53.05 -20.21 -0.76
CA VAL A 176 52.48 -21.42 -1.38
C VAL A 176 51.67 -21.03 -2.64
N ASP A 177 52.41 -20.93 -3.74
CA ASP A 177 52.07 -21.40 -5.09
C ASP A 177 50.62 -21.26 -5.61
N ALA A 178 50.50 -20.49 -6.69
CA ALA A 178 49.33 -20.49 -7.55
C ALA A 178 49.52 -21.44 -8.75
N THR A 179 48.80 -22.56 -8.76
CA THR A 179 48.65 -23.39 -9.98
C THR A 179 47.22 -23.33 -10.53
N ILE A 180 47.02 -22.33 -11.41
CA ILE A 180 46.43 -22.47 -12.75
C ILE A 180 45.26 -23.46 -12.92
N ASN A 181 44.07 -22.93 -13.26
CA ASN A 181 43.46 -23.35 -14.52
C ASN A 181 42.78 -22.18 -15.24
N SER A 182 42.74 -22.24 -16.57
CA SER A 182 42.55 -21.12 -17.47
C SER A 182 41.40 -21.32 -18.46
N LEU A 183 40.87 -20.18 -18.95
CA LEU A 183 40.09 -19.97 -20.19
C LEU A 183 38.78 -20.77 -20.43
N LEU A 184 37.63 -20.07 -20.32
CA LEU A 184 36.86 -19.41 -21.41
C LEU A 184 36.59 -20.17 -22.77
N PRO A 185 35.60 -19.73 -23.60
CA PRO A 185 34.41 -20.52 -23.91
C PRO A 185 34.32 -20.99 -25.38
N GLY A 186 33.26 -21.73 -25.75
CA GLY A 186 32.95 -21.93 -27.17
C GLY A 186 31.74 -22.81 -27.50
N ALA A 187 30.75 -22.20 -28.18
CA ALA A 187 29.87 -22.74 -29.23
C ALA A 187 29.30 -24.17 -29.13
N ARG A 188 27.96 -24.24 -29.13
CA ARG A 188 27.21 -25.10 -30.06
C ARG A 188 25.80 -24.57 -30.30
#